data_AF-A0AA37EKX4-F1
#
_entry.id   AF-A0AA37EKX4-F1
#
_cell.length_a   1.000
_cell.length_b   1.000
_cell.length_c   1.000
_cell.angle_alpha   90.00
_cell.angle_beta   90.00
_cell.angle_gamma   90.00
#
_symmetry.space_group_name_H-M   'P 1'
#
loop_
_entity.id
_entity.type
_entity.pdbx_description
1 polymer ?
#
loop_
_entity_poly.entity_id
_entity_poly.type
_entity_poly.pdbx_seq_one_letter_code
_entity_poly.pdbx_strand_id
1 'polypeptide(L)'
;MNTAQSNAAGDRRERRFTLKLLTQIGIIFGICWISTCIERVLPFTLPASIIGMLLLLSLLLARLIKTEHIREKSDYLLGNLPFFFIPASVSIINYADVLRENLLALVVVCAVSLIATFAATVGAVRLTCRLLERGKRR
;
A
#
# COMPACT_ATOMS: atom_id res chain seq x y z
N MET A 1 23.99 40.89 8.40
CA MET A 1 22.55 40.78 8.73
C MET A 1 21.73 39.86 7.79
N ASN A 2 22.33 39.15 6.82
CA ASN A 2 21.57 38.35 5.82
C ASN A 2 21.56 36.81 6.09
N THR A 3 22.44 36.31 6.97
CA THR A 3 22.60 34.87 7.26
C THR A 3 21.61 34.32 8.29
N ALA A 4 21.20 35.11 9.29
CA ALA A 4 20.23 34.69 10.31
C ALA A 4 18.78 34.61 9.77
N GLN A 5 18.41 35.49 8.83
CA GLN A 5 17.08 35.46 8.20
C GLN A 5 16.93 34.32 7.17
N SER A 6 18.01 33.98 6.46
CA SER A 6 18.04 32.83 5.53
C SER A 6 17.88 31.50 6.27
N ASN A 7 18.57 31.33 7.42
CA ASN A 7 18.45 30.11 8.24
C ASN A 7 17.07 29.98 8.92
N ALA A 8 16.49 31.08 9.40
CA ALA A 8 15.17 31.07 10.05
C ALA A 8 14.00 30.82 9.07
N ALA A 9 14.17 31.14 7.78
CA ALA A 9 13.19 30.83 6.74
C ALA A 9 13.26 29.36 6.31
N GLY A 10 14.46 28.77 6.26
CA GLY A 10 14.68 27.33 6.03
C GLY A 10 14.04 26.46 7.10
N ASP A 11 14.36 26.74 8.37
CA ASP A 11 13.83 26.00 9.53
C ASP A 11 12.28 26.07 9.63
N ARG A 12 11.69 27.23 9.33
CA ARG A 12 10.23 27.42 9.37
C ARG A 12 9.51 26.69 8.23
N ARG A 13 10.15 26.54 7.07
CA ARG A 13 9.62 25.77 5.92
C ARG A 13 9.70 24.27 6.18
N GLU A 14 10.81 23.78 6.73
CA GLU A 14 10.96 22.38 7.16
C GLU A 14 9.96 22.01 8.27
N ARG A 15 9.84 22.82 9.33
CA ARG A 15 8.86 22.57 10.41
C ARG A 15 7.42 22.44 9.89
N ARG A 16 7.03 23.30 8.93
CA ARG A 16 5.70 23.22 8.30
C ARG A 16 5.51 21.97 7.46
N PHE A 17 6.57 21.45 6.84
CA PHE A 17 6.52 20.20 6.09
C PHE A 17 6.42 18.98 7.01
N THR A 18 7.18 18.97 8.12
CA THR A 18 7.17 17.92 9.14
C THR A 18 5.84 17.85 9.90
N LEU A 19 5.27 18.99 10.30
CA LEU A 19 3.96 19.01 10.98
C LEU A 19 2.84 18.47 10.06
N LYS A 20 2.87 18.83 8.78
CA LYS A 20 1.92 18.29 7.79
C LYS A 20 2.11 16.79 7.54
N LEU A 21 3.36 16.32 7.55
CA LEU A 21 3.70 14.89 7.43
C LEU A 21 3.15 14.10 8.63
N LEU A 22 3.39 14.60 9.85
CA LEU A 22 2.97 13.94 11.08
C LEU A 22 1.43 13.83 11.18
N THR A 23 0.70 14.91 10.85
CA THR A 23 -0.76 14.88 10.83
C THR A 23 -1.32 13.86 9.85
N GLN A 24 -0.74 13.74 8.65
CA GLN A 24 -1.23 12.77 7.66
C GLN A 24 -0.89 11.32 8.01
N ILE A 25 0.32 11.05 8.52
CA ILE A 25 0.65 9.73 9.06
C ILE A 25 -0.34 9.38 10.17
N GLY A 26 -0.68 10.34 11.04
CA GLY A 26 -1.72 10.18 12.05
C GLY A 26 -3.10 9.84 11.46
N ILE A 27 -3.49 10.44 10.34
CA ILE A 27 -4.75 10.10 9.65
C ILE A 27 -4.71 8.67 9.10
N ILE A 28 -3.63 8.28 8.42
CA ILE A 28 -3.47 6.91 7.88
C ILE A 28 -3.48 5.89 9.03
N PHE A 29 -2.78 6.18 10.13
CA PHE A 29 -2.76 5.33 11.31
C PHE A 29 -4.15 5.24 11.97
N GLY A 30 -4.89 6.35 12.02
CA GLY A 30 -6.28 6.39 12.49
C GLY A 30 -7.20 5.54 11.61
N ILE A 31 -7.06 5.62 10.28
CA ILE A 31 -7.80 4.76 9.34
C ILE A 31 -7.46 3.29 9.55
N CYS A 32 -6.17 2.94 9.70
CA CYS A 32 -5.76 1.58 10.00
C CYS A 32 -6.35 1.09 11.33
N TRP A 33 -6.34 1.92 12.36
CA TRP A 33 -6.93 1.59 13.67
C TRP A 33 -8.44 1.31 13.56
N ILE A 34 -9.17 2.20 12.89
CA ILE A 34 -10.61 2.04 12.62
C ILE A 34 -10.84 0.76 11.81
N SER A 35 -10.00 0.46 10.83
CA SER A 35 -10.12 -0.75 10.00
C SER A 35 -9.93 -2.04 10.80
N THR A 36 -8.97 -2.07 11.74
CA THR A 36 -8.79 -3.18 12.68
C THR A 36 -9.96 -3.31 13.66
N CYS A 37 -10.54 -2.19 14.11
CA CYS A 37 -11.76 -2.22 14.92
C CYS A 37 -12.94 -2.79 14.12
N ILE A 38 -13.10 -2.40 12.86
CA ILE A 38 -14.14 -2.91 11.95
C ILE A 38 -13.94 -4.41 11.68
N GLU A 39 -12.70 -4.86 11.46
CA GLU A 39 -12.37 -6.29 11.28
C GLU A 39 -12.87 -7.13 12.46
N ARG A 40 -12.73 -6.65 13.69
CA ARG A 40 -13.19 -7.38 14.89
C ARG A 40 -14.70 -7.39 15.08
N VAL A 41 -15.41 -6.43 14.49
CA VAL A 41 -16.86 -6.31 14.59
C VAL A 41 -17.55 -7.09 13.46
N LEU A 42 -16.90 -7.25 12.30
CA LEU A 42 -17.43 -8.07 11.22
C LEU A 42 -17.17 -9.57 11.45
N PRO A 43 -18.16 -10.44 11.23
CA PRO A 43 -17.99 -11.91 11.28
C PRO A 43 -17.28 -12.48 10.04
N PHE A 44 -16.69 -11.65 9.17
CA PHE A 44 -16.07 -12.03 7.90
C PHE A 44 -14.54 -11.96 7.99
N THR A 45 -13.84 -12.95 7.41
CA THR A 45 -12.37 -13.04 7.38
C THR A 45 -11.73 -12.08 6.36
N LEU A 46 -12.04 -10.79 6.42
CA LEU A 46 -11.40 -9.77 5.60
C LEU A 46 -10.22 -9.16 6.36
N PRO A 47 -8.98 -9.20 5.83
CA PRO A 47 -7.85 -8.56 6.47
C PRO A 47 -8.09 -7.05 6.66
N ALA A 48 -7.70 -6.48 7.81
CA ALA A 48 -7.77 -5.03 8.05
C ALA A 48 -7.18 -4.18 6.92
N SER A 49 -6.15 -4.67 6.22
CA SER A 49 -5.53 -3.95 5.10
C SER A 49 -6.51 -3.67 3.95
N ILE A 50 -7.38 -4.63 3.60
CA ILE A 50 -8.39 -4.45 2.54
C ILE A 50 -9.47 -3.48 3.01
N ILE A 51 -9.91 -3.62 4.27
CA ILE A 51 -10.90 -2.73 4.88
C ILE A 51 -10.38 -1.28 4.88
N GLY A 52 -9.10 -1.07 5.24
CA GLY A 52 -8.48 0.25 5.21
C GLY A 52 -8.36 0.84 3.81
N MET A 53 -8.06 0.02 2.81
CA MET A 53 -8.08 0.46 1.40
C MET A 53 -9.47 0.91 0.97
N LEU A 54 -10.52 0.15 1.30
CA LEU A 54 -11.91 0.50 0.99
C LEU A 54 -12.39 1.73 1.76
N LEU A 55 -11.99 1.88 3.02
CA LEU A 55 -12.33 3.04 3.84
C LEU A 55 -11.69 4.30 3.26
N LEU A 56 -10.39 4.23 2.90
CA LEU A 56 -9.68 5.33 2.28
C LEU A 56 -10.31 5.69 0.93
N LEU A 57 -10.68 4.69 0.12
CA LEU A 57 -11.39 4.89 -1.14
C LEU A 57 -12.74 5.59 -0.91
N SER A 58 -13.52 5.15 0.07
CA SER A 58 -14.82 5.75 0.40
C SER A 58 -14.66 7.21 0.84
N LEU A 59 -13.64 7.50 1.63
CA LEU A 59 -13.33 8.85 2.11
C LEU A 59 -12.82 9.77 0.97
N LEU A 60 -12.16 9.17 -0.03
CA LEU A 60 -11.76 9.83 -1.27
C LEU A 60 -12.97 10.15 -2.15
N LEU A 61 -13.90 9.21 -2.32
CA LEU A 61 -15.16 9.39 -3.04
C LEU A 61 -16.03 10.46 -2.38
N ALA A 62 -16.07 10.49 -1.05
CA ALA A 62 -16.75 11.54 -0.26
C ALA A 62 -16.09 12.92 -0.43
N ARG A 63 -14.98 13.04 -1.18
CA ARG A 63 -14.22 14.27 -1.46
C ARG A 63 -13.74 15.01 -0.21
N LEU A 64 -13.81 14.34 0.94
CA LEU A 64 -13.44 14.86 2.26
C LEU A 64 -11.91 14.95 2.41
N ILE A 65 -11.20 14.13 1.64
CA ILE A 65 -9.74 14.04 1.62
C ILE A 65 -9.19 14.59 0.30
N LYS A 66 -8.25 15.54 0.40
CA LYS A 66 -7.54 16.09 -0.76
C LYS A 66 -6.45 15.09 -1.19
N THR A 67 -6.62 14.49 -2.36
CA THR A 67 -5.69 13.52 -2.99
C THR A 67 -4.23 14.01 -2.98
N GLU A 68 -4.03 15.30 -3.21
CA GLU A 68 -2.71 15.93 -3.31
C GLU A 68 -1.90 15.82 -2.02
N HIS A 69 -2.59 15.87 -0.88
CA HIS A 69 -1.95 15.77 0.42
C HIS A 69 -1.44 14.35 0.67
N ILE A 70 -2.27 13.32 0.41
CA ILE A 70 -1.90 11.92 0.63
C ILE A 70 -0.78 11.48 -0.30
N ARG A 71 -0.78 11.95 -1.55
CA ARG A 71 0.15 11.51 -2.59
C ARG A 71 1.59 11.90 -2.30
N GLU A 72 1.86 13.16 -1.95
CA GLU A 72 3.21 13.62 -1.56
C GLU A 72 3.81 12.80 -0.40
N LYS A 73 2.98 12.36 0.55
CA LYS A 73 3.47 11.63 1.74
C LYS A 73 3.56 10.14 1.51
N SER A 74 2.63 9.57 0.74
CA SER A 74 2.75 8.20 0.26
C SER A 74 4.03 8.03 -0.54
N ASP A 75 4.39 8.98 -1.41
CA ASP A 75 5.65 8.96 -2.15
C ASP A 75 6.87 9.04 -1.23
N TYR A 76 6.80 9.81 -0.13
CA TYR A 76 7.87 9.85 0.87
C TYR A 76 8.03 8.53 1.64
N LEU A 77 6.93 7.93 2.13
CA LEU A 77 6.95 6.62 2.80
C LEU A 77 7.38 5.50 1.84
N LEU A 78 6.96 5.58 0.58
CA LEU A 78 7.31 4.63 -0.46
C LEU A 78 8.79 4.76 -0.87
N GLY A 79 9.32 5.98 -0.89
CA GLY A 79 10.75 6.23 -1.05
C GLY A 79 11.60 5.65 0.09
N ASN A 80 11.07 5.67 1.32
CA ASN A 80 11.69 5.07 2.50
C ASN A 80 11.23 3.62 2.78
N LEU A 81 10.50 2.99 1.87
CA LEU A 81 10.01 1.62 2.01
C LEU A 81 11.12 0.58 2.32
N PRO A 82 12.33 0.67 1.75
CA PRO A 82 13.44 -0.22 2.09
C PRO A 82 13.75 -0.26 3.60
N PHE A 83 13.60 0.86 4.31
CA PHE A 83 13.81 0.92 5.75
C PHE A 83 12.83 0.03 6.53
N PHE A 84 11.57 -0.04 6.07
CA PHE A 84 10.55 -0.91 6.67
C PHE A 84 10.74 -2.39 6.29
N PHE A 85 11.40 -2.68 5.17
CA PHE A 85 11.71 -4.05 4.77
C PHE A 85 12.83 -4.68 5.60
N ILE A 86 13.78 -3.90 6.12
CA ILE A 86 14.89 -4.41 6.94
C ILE A 86 14.40 -5.25 8.12
N PRO A 87 13.54 -4.75 9.04
CA PRO A 87 13.07 -5.54 10.18
C PRO A 87 12.23 -6.76 9.75
N ALA A 88 11.41 -6.63 8.70
CA ALA A 88 10.65 -7.76 8.17
C ALA A 88 11.56 -8.87 7.61
N SER A 89 12.63 -8.48 6.91
CA SER A 89 13.60 -9.41 6.31
C SER A 89 14.43 -10.11 7.38
N VAL A 90 14.87 -9.40 8.42
CA VAL A 90 15.60 -9.98 9.56
C VAL A 90 14.73 -10.99 10.31
N SER A 91 13.43 -10.72 10.47
CA SER A 91 12.49 -11.67 11.06
C SER A 91 12.42 -12.99 10.28
N ILE A 92 12.42 -12.92 8.95
CA ILE A 92 12.40 -14.10 8.07
C ILE A 92 13.67 -14.95 8.20
N ILE A 93 14.83 -14.32 8.42
CA ILE A 93 16.11 -15.04 8.58
C ILE A 93 16.08 -15.97 9.81
N ASN A 94 15.29 -15.66 10.84
CA ASN A 94 15.10 -16.56 11.99
C ASN A 94 14.49 -17.92 11.58
N TYR A 95 13.68 -17.94 10.52
CA TYR A 95 13.05 -19.14 9.94
C TYR A 95 13.80 -19.65 8.69
N ALA A 96 15.05 -19.22 8.49
CA ALA A 96 15.82 -19.56 7.29
C ALA A 96 16.10 -21.07 7.14
N ASP A 97 16.12 -21.83 8.23
CA ASP A 97 16.36 -23.27 8.21
C ASP A 97 15.20 -24.03 7.54
N VAL A 98 13.97 -23.77 7.99
CA VAL A 98 12.72 -24.29 7.37
C VAL A 98 12.59 -23.84 5.92
N LEU A 99 13.02 -22.60 5.64
CA LEU A 99 13.04 -22.06 4.29
C LEU A 99 13.98 -22.87 3.39
N ARG A 100 15.20 -23.17 3.86
CA ARG A 100 16.22 -23.95 3.13
C ARG A 100 15.75 -25.34 2.78
N GLU A 101 15.12 -26.04 3.72
CA GLU A 101 14.56 -27.38 3.48
C GLU A 101 13.47 -27.38 2.41
N ASN A 102 12.67 -26.31 2.34
CA ASN A 102 11.54 -26.20 1.43
C ASN A 102 11.79 -25.28 0.22
N LEU A 103 13.04 -24.86 -0.05
CA LEU A 103 13.37 -23.94 -1.14
C LEU A 103 12.85 -24.43 -2.49
N LEU A 104 13.04 -25.72 -2.77
CA LEU A 104 12.62 -26.31 -4.04
C LEU A 104 11.08 -26.32 -4.16
N ALA A 105 10.37 -26.66 -3.08
CA ALA A 105 8.91 -26.62 -3.05
C ALA A 105 8.38 -25.19 -3.24
N LEU A 106 8.99 -24.19 -2.60
CA LEU A 106 8.60 -22.79 -2.72
C LEU A 106 8.84 -22.25 -4.13
N VAL A 107 9.99 -22.55 -4.75
CA VAL A 107 10.27 -22.14 -6.13
C VAL A 107 9.26 -22.74 -7.09
N VAL A 108 8.92 -24.03 -6.94
CA VAL A 108 7.91 -24.70 -7.77
C VAL A 108 6.53 -24.07 -7.56
N VAL A 109 6.08 -23.88 -6.31
CA VAL A 109 4.78 -23.26 -6.02
C VAL A 109 4.71 -21.84 -6.56
N CYS A 110 5.78 -21.04 -6.41
CA CYS A 110 5.85 -19.69 -6.96
C CYS A 110 5.78 -19.71 -8.50
N ALA A 111 6.56 -20.55 -9.17
CA ALA A 111 6.55 -20.65 -10.62
C ALA A 111 5.19 -21.09 -11.16
N VAL A 112 4.58 -22.12 -10.56
CA VAL A 112 3.25 -22.61 -10.95
C VAL A 112 2.18 -21.56 -10.69
N SER A 113 2.19 -20.92 -9.52
CA SER A 113 1.22 -19.87 -9.18
C SER A 113 1.37 -18.65 -10.09
N LEU A 114 2.59 -18.31 -10.47
CA LEU A 114 2.86 -17.24 -11.42
C LEU A 114 2.26 -17.56 -12.78
N ILE A 115 2.57 -18.74 -13.35
CA ILE A 115 2.03 -19.19 -14.64
C ILE A 115 0.51 -19.25 -14.59
N ALA A 116 -0.07 -19.83 -13.52
CA ALA A 116 -1.51 -19.93 -13.35
C ALA A 116 -2.19 -18.56 -13.27
N THR A 117 -1.62 -17.63 -12.51
CA THR A 117 -2.14 -16.25 -12.37
C THR A 117 -2.08 -15.51 -13.70
N PHE A 118 -0.97 -15.63 -14.44
CA PHE A 118 -0.85 -15.04 -15.77
C PHE A 118 -1.84 -15.66 -16.77
N ALA A 119 -1.99 -16.98 -16.78
CA ALA A 119 -2.95 -17.68 -17.63
C ALA A 119 -4.39 -17.26 -17.33
N ALA A 120 -4.75 -17.18 -16.05
CA ALA A 120 -6.07 -16.72 -15.61
C ALA A 120 -6.31 -15.25 -16.01
N THR A 121 -5.31 -14.39 -15.83
CA THR A 121 -5.39 -12.97 -16.23
C THR A 121 -5.57 -12.82 -17.73
N VAL A 122 -4.79 -13.54 -18.55
CA VAL A 122 -4.93 -13.54 -20.02
C VAL A 122 -6.28 -14.10 -20.44
N GLY A 123 -6.76 -15.16 -19.78
CA GLY A 123 -8.09 -15.72 -20.01
C GLY A 123 -9.21 -14.70 -19.74
N ALA A 124 -9.16 -14.03 -18.59
CA ALA A 124 -10.11 -13.00 -18.19
C ALA A 124 -10.09 -11.78 -19.13
N VAL A 125 -8.90 -11.33 -19.54
CA VAL A 125 -8.76 -10.23 -20.51
C VAL A 125 -9.27 -10.65 -21.88
N ARG A 126 -8.91 -11.83 -22.38
CA ARG A 126 -9.43 -12.35 -23.67
C ARG A 126 -10.93 -12.52 -23.66
N LEU A 127 -11.50 -12.99 -22.54
CA LEU A 127 -12.96 -13.10 -22.37
C LEU A 127 -13.60 -11.72 -22.46
N THR A 128 -13.09 -10.74 -21.72
CA THR A 128 -13.57 -9.36 -21.74
C THR A 128 -13.46 -8.74 -23.14
N CYS A 129 -12.32 -8.90 -23.82
CA CYS A 129 -12.14 -8.42 -25.19
C CYS A 129 -13.13 -9.08 -26.17
N ARG A 130 -13.33 -10.40 -26.08
CA ARG A 130 -14.31 -11.10 -26.93
C ARG A 130 -15.75 -10.65 -26.68
N LEU A 131 -16.12 -10.38 -25.42
CA LEU A 131 -17.45 -9.86 -25.08
C LEU A 131 -17.64 -8.44 -25.61
N LEU A 132 -16.60 -7.59 -25.55
CA LEU A 132 -16.64 -6.23 -26.08
C LEU A 132 -16.70 -6.19 -27.62
N GLU A 133 -15.95 -7.05 -28.31
CA GLU A 133 -15.99 -7.19 -29.77
C GLU A 133 -17.34 -7.70 -30.28
N ARG A 134 -18.04 -8.54 -29.49
CA ARG A 134 -19.41 -8.94 -29.79
C ARG A 134 -20.42 -7.81 -29.59
N GLY A 135 -20.15 -6.86 -28.69
CA GLY A 135 -20.97 -5.66 -28.49
C GLY A 135 -20.80 -4.60 -29.58
N LYS A 136 -19.61 -4.47 -30.19
CA LYS A 136 -19.31 -3.46 -31.22
C LYS A 136 -19.80 -3.81 -32.64
N ARG A 137 -20.36 -5.01 -32.85
CA ARG A 137 -21.04 -5.42 -34.11
C ARG A 137 -22.57 -5.34 -34.03
N ARG A 138 -23.13 -4.49 -33.16
CA ARG A 138 -24.54 -4.07 -33.18
C ARG A 138 -24.62 -2.57 -33.37
#